data_AF-A0A194WWZ8-F1
#
_entry.id   AF-A0A194WWZ8-F1
#
_cell.length_a   1.000
_cell.length_b   1.000
_cell.length_c   1.000
_cell.angle_alpha   90.00
_cell.angle_beta   90.00
_cell.angle_gamma   90.00
#
_symmetry.space_group_name_H-M   'P 1'
#
loop_
_entity.id
_entity.type
_entity.pdbx_description
1 polymer ?
#
loop_
_entity_poly.entity_id
_entity_poly.type
_entity_poly.pdbx_seq_one_letter_code
_entity_poly.pdbx_strand_id
1 'polypeptide(L)'
;MASQQFFLKTAPFPGEEPSKYTNLYLRHFGSGMDSIVLTPGQPKYIKGHMEGKRIAFTSASHEGRKWGLELRKDGEQHAGWEKVEIVEREGSDGLLFTTGEEGEVLEYEEEELAGEKVWKGWMVCDWAHGYPQLFWVTHKLSGELPPFCHRVQIVREML
;
A
#
# COMPACT_ATOMS: atom_id res chain seq x y z
N MET A 1 15.27 -16.79 13.80
CA MET A 1 15.71 -16.00 12.63
C MET A 1 14.92 -14.70 12.65
N ALA A 2 15.58 -13.54 12.60
CA ALA A 2 14.87 -12.26 12.51
C ALA A 2 14.22 -12.16 11.12
N SER A 3 12.96 -11.74 11.05
CA SER A 3 12.30 -11.47 9.75
C SER A 3 13.02 -10.31 9.07
N GLN A 4 13.24 -10.41 7.77
CA GLN A 4 13.93 -9.37 7.00
C GLN A 4 13.05 -8.12 6.95
N GLN A 5 13.63 -6.99 7.32
CA GLN A 5 12.89 -5.72 7.41
C GLN A 5 13.03 -4.93 6.11
N PHE A 6 12.00 -4.15 5.79
CA PHE A 6 11.96 -3.30 4.61
C PHE A 6 11.14 -2.04 4.83
N PHE A 7 11.35 -1.06 3.95
CA PHE A 7 10.41 0.03 3.70
C PHE A 7 9.58 -0.27 2.45
N LEU A 8 8.37 0.31 2.40
CA LEU A 8 7.54 0.30 1.20
C LEU A 8 7.61 1.67 0.54
N LYS A 9 7.80 1.70 -0.78
CA LYS A 9 7.80 2.92 -1.56
C LYS A 9 7.09 2.73 -2.90
N THR A 10 6.65 3.83 -3.48
CA THR A 10 6.03 3.84 -4.80
C THR A 10 7.08 3.76 -5.91
N ALA A 11 6.75 3.06 -6.98
CA ALA A 11 7.48 3.00 -8.24
C ALA A 11 6.54 3.30 -9.42
N PRO A 12 7.05 3.69 -10.60
CA PRO A 12 6.23 3.90 -11.78
C PRO A 12 5.41 2.66 -12.13
N PHE A 13 4.26 2.84 -12.77
CA PHE A 13 3.54 1.73 -13.36
C PHE A 13 4.31 1.20 -14.59
N PRO A 14 4.30 -0.12 -14.89
CA PRO A 14 5.07 -0.64 -16.02
C PRO A 14 4.75 0.06 -17.34
N GLY A 15 5.80 0.52 -18.03
CA GLY A 15 5.68 1.28 -19.28
C GLY A 15 5.31 2.76 -19.12
N GLU A 16 5.21 3.28 -17.89
CA GLU A 16 5.00 4.71 -17.63
C GLU A 16 6.30 5.40 -17.15
N GLU A 17 6.47 6.67 -17.55
CA GLU A 17 7.57 7.50 -17.07
C GLU A 17 7.39 7.86 -15.58
N PRO A 18 8.48 8.10 -14.83
CA PRO A 18 8.41 8.55 -13.45
C PRO A 18 7.54 9.80 -13.28
N SER A 19 6.61 9.75 -12.33
CA SER A 19 5.71 10.88 -12.01
C SER A 19 6.11 11.53 -10.69
N LYS A 20 5.38 12.58 -10.29
CA LYS A 20 5.53 13.19 -8.95
C LYS A 20 5.25 12.21 -7.80
N TYR A 21 4.61 11.06 -8.09
CA TYR A 21 4.30 10.02 -7.12
C TYR A 21 5.36 8.91 -7.07
N THR A 22 6.45 9.00 -7.83
CA THR A 22 7.53 8.00 -7.81
C THR A 22 8.47 8.22 -6.62
N ASN A 23 8.99 7.14 -6.02
CA ASN A 23 9.92 7.14 -4.88
C ASN A 23 9.36 7.82 -3.61
N LEU A 24 8.06 7.69 -3.37
CA LEU A 24 7.42 8.13 -2.12
C LEU A 24 7.25 6.94 -1.18
N TYR A 25 7.69 7.09 0.07
CA TYR A 25 7.59 6.07 1.10
C TYR A 25 6.23 6.10 1.78
N LEU A 26 5.69 4.91 2.06
CA LEU A 26 4.48 4.74 2.87
C LEU A 26 4.78 5.09 4.32
N ARG A 27 3.93 5.92 4.90
CA ARG A 27 4.00 6.32 6.31
C ARG A 27 2.61 6.33 6.90
N HIS A 28 2.53 5.92 8.16
CA HIS A 28 1.36 6.19 8.97
C HIS A 28 1.24 7.71 9.15
N PHE A 29 0.08 8.30 8.83
CA PHE A 29 -0.13 9.76 8.89
C PHE A 29 0.18 10.34 10.28
N GLY A 30 -0.01 9.54 11.33
CA GLY A 30 0.06 10.01 12.70
C GLY A 30 -1.20 10.80 13.07
N SER A 31 -1.26 11.34 14.30
CA SER A 31 -2.44 12.02 14.88
C SER A 31 -3.67 11.13 15.18
N GLY A 32 -3.48 9.82 15.30
CA GLY A 32 -4.56 8.89 15.67
C GLY A 32 -5.46 8.47 14.50
N MET A 33 -5.01 8.69 13.27
CA MET A 33 -5.67 8.21 12.04
C MET A 33 -4.82 7.13 11.40
N ASP A 34 -5.44 6.00 11.06
CA ASP A 34 -4.78 4.82 10.48
C ASP A 34 -4.39 5.01 8.99
N SER A 35 -4.68 6.18 8.41
CA SER A 35 -4.43 6.45 7.00
C SER A 35 -2.94 6.44 6.64
N ILE A 36 -2.67 6.00 5.42
CA ILE A 36 -1.33 6.05 4.82
C ILE A 36 -1.14 7.35 4.08
N VAL A 37 0.01 8.00 4.31
CA VAL A 37 0.50 9.10 3.49
C VAL A 37 1.85 8.74 2.87
N LEU A 38 2.07 9.31 1.69
CA LEU A 38 3.24 9.08 0.89
C LEU A 38 4.16 10.30 0.95
N THR A 39 5.41 10.10 1.35
CA THR A 39 6.37 11.20 1.50
C THR A 39 7.75 10.82 0.94
N PRO A 40 8.56 11.78 0.47
CA PRO A 40 9.90 11.48 -0.06
C PRO A 40 10.87 10.86 0.95
N GLY A 41 10.64 11.05 2.25
CA GLY A 41 11.53 10.54 3.30
C GLY A 41 11.09 9.19 3.85
N GLN A 42 12.06 8.30 4.09
CA GLN A 42 11.84 7.02 4.76
C GLN A 42 11.10 7.18 6.11
N PRO A 43 10.25 6.22 6.50
CA PRO A 43 9.59 6.24 7.79
C PRO A 43 10.61 6.08 8.92
N LYS A 44 10.63 7.05 9.85
CA LYS A 44 11.55 7.03 11.00
C LYS A 44 11.19 5.98 12.06
N TYR A 45 9.91 5.64 12.19
CA TYR A 45 9.40 4.94 13.38
C TYR A 45 8.78 3.58 13.11
N ILE A 46 8.50 3.24 11.84
CA ILE A 46 7.88 1.96 11.48
C ILE A 46 8.75 1.28 10.42
N LYS A 47 8.94 -0.03 10.59
CA LYS A 47 9.61 -0.90 9.63
C LYS A 47 8.69 -2.06 9.29
N GLY A 48 8.55 -2.36 8.01
CA GLY A 48 7.74 -3.47 7.53
C GLY A 48 8.51 -4.79 7.60
N HIS A 49 7.80 -5.88 7.84
CA HIS A 49 8.30 -7.23 7.69
C HIS A 49 7.14 -8.16 7.32
N MET A 50 7.45 -9.29 6.69
CA MET A 50 6.42 -10.30 6.38
C MET A 50 6.09 -11.14 7.61
N GLU A 51 4.79 -11.35 7.85
CA GLU A 51 4.25 -12.36 8.76
C GLU A 51 3.28 -13.25 7.95
N GLY A 52 3.82 -14.27 7.26
CA GLY A 52 3.04 -15.08 6.30
C GLY A 52 2.76 -14.29 5.02
N LYS A 53 1.47 -14.19 4.63
CA LYS A 53 0.99 -13.31 3.54
C LYS A 53 0.40 -11.99 4.08
N ARG A 54 0.91 -11.51 5.23
CA ARG A 54 0.57 -10.22 5.84
C ARG A 54 1.81 -9.36 5.92
N ILE A 55 1.63 -8.05 5.76
CA ILE A 55 2.67 -7.07 6.10
C ILE A 55 2.38 -6.54 7.51
N ALA A 56 3.33 -6.76 8.41
CA ALA A 56 3.31 -6.21 9.75
C ALA A 56 4.34 -5.08 9.85
N PHE A 57 4.04 -4.08 10.67
CA PHE A 57 4.92 -2.98 11.00
C PHE A 57 5.26 -3.01 12.47
N THR A 58 6.54 -2.89 12.79
CA THR A 58 7.03 -2.80 14.17
C THR A 58 7.60 -1.42 14.46
N SER A 59 7.39 -0.93 15.69
CA SER A 59 7.95 0.35 16.09
C SER A 59 9.46 0.25 16.32
N ALA A 60 10.21 1.20 15.79
CA ALA A 60 11.64 1.35 16.11
C ALA A 60 11.89 1.93 17.51
N SER A 61 10.87 2.51 18.16
CA SER A 61 11.03 3.26 19.42
C SER A 61 10.19 2.73 20.58
N HIS A 62 9.20 1.86 20.33
CA HIS A 62 8.32 1.31 21.35
C HIS A 62 8.16 -0.21 21.15
N GLU A 63 8.89 -0.99 21.94
CA GLU A 63 8.76 -2.44 21.92
C GLU A 63 7.31 -2.86 22.24
N GLY A 64 6.75 -3.78 21.44
CA GLY A 64 5.42 -4.34 21.63
C GLY A 64 4.29 -3.71 20.81
N ARG A 65 4.48 -2.51 20.23
CA ARG A 65 3.47 -1.96 19.30
C ARG A 65 3.67 -2.53 17.89
N LYS A 66 2.58 -3.10 17.37
CA LYS A 66 2.50 -3.71 16.04
C LYS A 66 1.28 -3.19 15.30
N TRP A 67 1.49 -2.87 14.04
CA TRP A 67 0.43 -2.53 13.09
C TRP A 67 0.48 -3.51 11.92
N GLY A 68 -0.57 -3.58 11.12
CA GLY A 68 -0.54 -4.28 9.83
C GLY A 68 -1.05 -3.40 8.71
N LEU A 69 -0.70 -3.77 7.49
CA LEU A 69 -1.24 -3.15 6.29
C LEU A 69 -2.64 -3.70 6.01
N GLU A 70 -3.65 -2.85 6.07
CA GLU A 70 -5.06 -3.21 5.91
C GLU A 70 -5.61 -2.64 4.60
N LEU A 71 -6.14 -3.51 3.74
CA LEU A 71 -6.89 -3.16 2.54
C LEU A 71 -8.37 -3.12 2.92
N ARG A 72 -8.87 -1.92 3.21
CA ARG A 72 -10.27 -1.75 3.61
C ARG A 72 -11.18 -2.17 2.46
N LYS A 73 -12.30 -2.80 2.80
CA LYS A 73 -13.39 -3.13 1.88
C LYS A 73 -14.61 -2.40 2.42
N ASP A 74 -14.66 -1.08 2.21
CA ASP A 74 -15.73 -0.26 2.78
C ASP A 74 -17.03 -0.47 1.97
N GLY A 75 -17.76 -1.54 2.28
CA GLY A 75 -19.13 -1.79 1.79
C GLY A 75 -19.27 -1.79 0.26
N GLU A 76 -20.29 -1.08 -0.24
CA GLU A 76 -20.56 -0.98 -1.67
C GLU A 76 -19.43 -0.16 -2.33
N GLN A 77 -18.48 -0.86 -2.98
CA GLN A 77 -17.30 -0.32 -3.68
C GLN A 77 -17.64 0.62 -4.85
N HIS A 78 -18.43 1.68 -4.63
CA HIS A 78 -19.07 2.49 -5.67
C HIS A 78 -18.07 3.20 -6.58
N ALA A 79 -16.93 3.62 -6.02
CA ALA A 79 -15.91 4.35 -6.76
C ALA A 79 -14.98 3.43 -7.56
N GLY A 80 -14.91 2.13 -7.22
CA GLY A 80 -13.94 1.22 -7.82
C GLY A 80 -12.53 1.32 -7.25
N TRP A 81 -12.35 2.00 -6.11
CA TRP A 81 -11.12 2.01 -5.33
C TRP A 81 -11.42 2.14 -3.85
N GLU A 82 -10.51 1.65 -3.03
CA GLU A 82 -10.69 1.48 -1.60
C GLU A 82 -9.42 1.86 -0.83
N LYS A 83 -9.58 2.24 0.43
CA LYS A 83 -8.47 2.75 1.26
C LYS A 83 -7.48 1.66 1.65
N VAL A 84 -6.23 2.08 1.81
CA VAL A 84 -5.18 1.29 2.46
C VAL A 84 -4.74 1.99 3.74
N GLU A 85 -4.70 1.25 4.83
CA GLU A 85 -4.48 1.76 6.19
C GLU A 85 -3.36 0.99 6.90
N ILE A 86 -2.76 1.60 7.92
CA ILE A 86 -1.83 0.98 8.86
C ILE A 86 -2.54 0.94 10.20
N VAL A 87 -3.10 -0.22 10.55
CA VAL A 87 -4.03 -0.36 11.69
C VAL A 87 -3.38 -1.18 12.80
N GLU A 88 -3.56 -0.77 14.05
CA GLU A 88 -2.99 -1.47 15.22
C GLU A 88 -3.64 -2.86 15.38
N ARG A 89 -2.82 -3.91 15.40
CA ARG A 89 -3.23 -5.34 15.53
C ARG A 89 -4.14 -5.91 14.43
N GLU A 90 -4.41 -5.17 13.35
CA GLU A 90 -5.13 -5.66 12.17
C GLU A 90 -4.15 -5.87 10.99
N GLY A 91 -4.65 -6.18 9.79
CA GLY A 91 -3.86 -6.41 8.59
C GLY A 91 -4.57 -7.39 7.65
N SER A 92 -4.47 -7.13 6.36
CA SER A 92 -5.03 -8.03 5.36
C SER A 92 -4.06 -9.17 5.08
N ASP A 93 -4.61 -10.37 4.96
CA ASP A 93 -3.88 -11.52 4.42
C ASP A 93 -3.77 -11.41 2.89
N GLY A 94 -3.06 -12.32 2.24
CA GLY A 94 -2.96 -12.35 0.76
C GLY A 94 -1.97 -11.36 0.14
N LEU A 95 -1.23 -10.59 0.95
CA LEU A 95 -0.15 -9.73 0.48
C LEU A 95 1.11 -10.54 0.20
N LEU A 96 1.68 -10.37 -0.99
CA LEU A 96 2.90 -11.06 -1.41
C LEU A 96 3.78 -10.19 -2.30
N PHE A 97 5.06 -10.55 -2.41
CA PHE A 97 5.99 -9.89 -3.31
C PHE A 97 6.24 -10.76 -4.54
N THR A 98 6.09 -10.17 -5.71
CA THR A 98 6.42 -10.75 -7.03
C THR A 98 7.58 -10.02 -7.66
N THR A 99 8.23 -10.63 -8.65
CA THR A 99 9.31 -9.99 -9.40
C THR A 99 8.72 -9.02 -10.44
N GLY A 100 9.01 -7.74 -10.31
CA GLY A 100 8.72 -6.70 -11.31
C GLY A 100 9.99 -6.09 -11.91
N GLU A 101 9.80 -5.13 -12.83
CA GLU A 101 10.89 -4.45 -13.55
C GLU A 101 11.75 -3.58 -12.61
N GLU A 102 11.11 -2.90 -11.66
CA GLU A 102 11.72 -1.97 -10.70
C GLU A 102 12.12 -2.65 -9.37
N GLY A 103 11.97 -3.98 -9.27
CA GLY A 103 12.27 -4.77 -8.07
C GLY A 103 11.12 -5.65 -7.62
N GLU A 104 11.07 -5.95 -6.32
CA GLU A 104 10.02 -6.81 -5.75
C GLU A 104 8.76 -5.98 -5.46
N VAL A 105 7.71 -6.27 -6.22
CA VAL A 105 6.45 -5.53 -6.25
C VAL A 105 5.45 -6.21 -5.33
N LEU A 106 4.76 -5.41 -4.50
CA LEU A 106 3.68 -5.86 -3.65
C LEU A 106 2.43 -6.10 -4.48
N GLU A 107 1.88 -7.30 -4.39
CA GLU A 107 0.60 -7.69 -4.96
C GLU A 107 -0.34 -8.17 -3.87
N TYR A 108 -1.64 -8.15 -4.19
CA TYR A 108 -2.68 -8.71 -3.34
C TYR A 108 -3.32 -9.89 -4.07
N GLU A 109 -3.06 -11.08 -3.55
CA GLU A 109 -3.74 -12.31 -3.92
C GLU A 109 -5.03 -12.41 -3.12
N GLU A 110 -6.13 -12.49 -3.86
CA GLU A 110 -7.46 -12.71 -3.33
C GLU A 110 -8.13 -13.85 -4.08
N GLU A 111 -9.10 -14.48 -3.42
CA GLU A 111 -9.92 -15.50 -4.05
C GLU A 111 -10.77 -14.87 -5.17
N GLU A 112 -10.72 -15.49 -6.36
CA GLU A 112 -11.50 -15.04 -7.51
C GLU A 112 -13.00 -15.15 -7.21
N LEU A 113 -13.72 -14.03 -7.29
CA LEU A 113 -15.17 -14.02 -7.12
C LEU A 113 -15.80 -14.19 -8.50
N ALA A 114 -16.46 -15.33 -8.74
CA ALA A 114 -17.10 -15.65 -10.03
C ALA A 114 -16.15 -15.59 -11.24
N GLY A 115 -14.85 -15.90 -11.05
CA GLY A 115 -13.84 -15.91 -12.10
C GLY A 115 -13.24 -14.53 -12.41
N GLU A 116 -13.57 -13.49 -11.65
CA GLU A 116 -12.94 -12.17 -11.77
C GLU A 116 -12.12 -11.82 -10.51
N LYS A 117 -10.88 -11.38 -10.74
CA LYS A 117 -10.09 -10.71 -9.71
C LYS A 117 -10.67 -9.32 -9.46
N VAL A 118 -11.18 -9.09 -8.25
CA VAL A 118 -11.55 -7.79 -7.70
C VAL A 118 -10.33 -6.88 -7.68
N TRP A 119 -9.17 -7.30 -7.21
CA TRP A 119 -7.98 -6.46 -7.16
C TRP A 119 -7.40 -6.16 -8.56
N LYS A 120 -7.13 -4.88 -8.83
CA LYS A 120 -6.61 -4.35 -10.10
C LYS A 120 -5.37 -3.47 -9.93
N GLY A 121 -4.65 -3.58 -8.82
CA GLY A 121 -3.43 -2.81 -8.57
C GLY A 121 -3.58 -1.65 -7.59
N TRP A 122 -2.52 -0.88 -7.47
CA TRP A 122 -2.43 0.27 -6.57
C TRP A 122 -2.67 1.58 -7.30
N MET A 123 -3.15 2.57 -6.55
CA MET A 123 -3.23 3.96 -7.02
C MET A 123 -2.92 4.94 -5.90
N VAL A 124 -2.43 6.11 -6.29
CA VAL A 124 -2.12 7.21 -5.39
C VAL A 124 -2.94 8.42 -5.80
N CYS A 125 -3.53 9.11 -4.83
CA CYS A 125 -4.29 10.32 -5.07
C CYS A 125 -3.86 11.45 -4.14
N ASP A 126 -3.82 12.67 -4.67
CA ASP A 126 -3.82 13.87 -3.82
C ASP A 126 -5.17 13.92 -3.08
N TRP A 127 -5.16 13.77 -1.76
CA TRP A 127 -6.37 13.64 -0.95
C TRP A 127 -6.40 14.59 0.28
N ALA A 128 -7.42 14.41 1.11
CA ALA A 128 -7.87 15.33 2.17
C ALA A 128 -6.81 15.79 3.19
N HIS A 129 -5.69 15.07 3.31
CA HIS A 129 -4.66 15.35 4.32
C HIS A 129 -3.50 16.23 3.82
N GLY A 130 -3.57 16.74 2.59
CA GLY A 130 -2.51 17.56 2.00
C GLY A 130 -1.25 16.76 1.61
N TYR A 131 -1.32 15.43 1.69
CA TYR A 131 -0.32 14.49 1.22
C TYR A 131 -0.98 13.47 0.29
N PRO A 132 -0.24 12.90 -0.67
CA PRO A 132 -0.75 11.79 -1.47
C PRO A 132 -1.05 10.59 -0.58
N GLN A 133 -2.17 9.92 -0.83
CA GLN A 133 -2.62 8.75 -0.09
C GLN A 133 -2.70 7.52 -0.98
N LEU A 134 -2.51 6.35 -0.38
CA LEU A 134 -2.53 5.07 -1.06
C LEU A 134 -3.93 4.44 -1.04
N PHE A 135 -4.34 3.95 -2.20
CA PHE A 135 -5.58 3.20 -2.40
C PHE A 135 -5.27 1.94 -3.21
N TRP A 136 -6.16 0.96 -3.11
CA TRP A 136 -6.15 -0.21 -3.99
C TRP A 136 -7.38 -0.16 -4.91
N VAL A 137 -7.20 -0.64 -6.14
CA VAL A 137 -8.22 -0.54 -7.18
C VAL A 137 -9.00 -1.83 -7.29
N THR A 138 -10.31 -1.71 -7.45
CA THR A 138 -11.23 -2.83 -7.61
C THR A 138 -11.68 -2.98 -9.07
N HIS A 139 -12.24 -4.14 -9.42
CA HIS A 139 -12.81 -4.42 -10.74
C HIS A 139 -13.95 -3.48 -11.14
N LYS A 140 -14.57 -2.78 -10.18
CA LYS A 140 -15.65 -1.83 -10.46
C LYS A 140 -15.15 -0.53 -11.09
N LEU A 141 -13.85 -0.24 -11.07
CA LEU A 141 -13.29 0.89 -11.81
C LEU A 141 -13.28 0.55 -13.31
N SER A 142 -14.33 0.96 -14.01
CA SER A 142 -14.52 0.73 -15.45
C SER A 142 -14.10 1.91 -16.33
N GLY A 143 -13.68 3.03 -15.73
CA GLY A 143 -13.29 4.25 -16.42
C GLY A 143 -11.84 4.67 -16.17
N GLU A 144 -11.50 5.87 -16.67
CA GLU A 144 -10.22 6.51 -16.38
C GLU A 144 -10.10 6.85 -14.89
N LEU A 145 -8.86 6.84 -14.39
CA LEU A 145 -8.60 7.34 -13.04
C LEU A 145 -8.97 8.82 -12.95
N PRO A 146 -9.46 9.27 -11.78
CA PRO A 146 -9.63 10.70 -11.55
C PRO A 146 -8.32 11.46 -11.83
N PRO A 147 -8.36 12.69 -12.34
CA PRO A 147 -7.16 13.43 -12.76
C PRO A 147 -6.18 13.73 -11.60
N PHE A 148 -6.66 13.65 -10.36
CA PHE A 148 -5.85 13.81 -9.15
C PHE A 148 -5.23 12.49 -8.65
N CYS A 149 -5.42 11.39 -9.38
CA CYS A 149 -4.93 10.06 -9.06
C CYS A 149 -4.02 9.50 -10.16
N HIS A 150 -3.08 8.62 -9.81
CA HIS A 150 -2.20 7.91 -10.75
C HIS A 150 -2.02 6.45 -10.31
N ARG A 151 -1.81 5.55 -11.28
CA ARG A 151 -1.36 4.19 -10.96
C ARG A 151 0.09 4.20 -10.55
N VAL A 152 0.42 3.29 -9.64
CA VAL A 152 1.79 3.09 -9.17
C VAL A 152 2.00 1.60 -8.90
N GLN A 153 3.25 1.19 -8.84
CA GLN A 153 3.65 -0.01 -8.13
C GLN A 153 4.04 0.34 -6.69
N ILE A 154 3.94 -0.64 -5.80
CA ILE A 154 4.52 -0.55 -4.46
C ILE A 154 5.65 -1.55 -4.40
N VAL A 155 6.87 -1.09 -4.13
CA VAL A 155 8.07 -1.93 -4.07
C VAL A 155 8.66 -1.92 -2.67
N ARG A 156 9.35 -3.00 -2.31
CA ARG A 156 10.11 -3.06 -1.05
C ARG A 156 11.56 -2.60 -1.22
N GLU A 157 12.03 -1.85 -0.25
CA GLU A 157 13.43 -1.45 -0.08
C GLU A 157 13.96 -2.11 1.19
N MET A 158 14.88 -3.06 1.03
CA MET A 158 15.42 -3.86 2.14
C MET A 158 16.33 -3.02 3.04
N LEU A 159 16.33 -3.32 4.35
CA LEU A 159 17.16 -2.68 5.38
C LEU A 159 18.43 -3.47 5.74
#